data_AF-A0A9D7RB08-F1
#
_entry.id   AF-A0A9D7RB08-F1
#
_cell.length_a   1.000
_cell.length_b   1.000
_cell.length_c   1.000
_cell.angle_alpha   90.00
_cell.angle_beta   90.00
_cell.angle_gamma   90.00
#
_symmetry.space_group_name_H-M   'P 1'
#
loop_
_entity.id
_entity.type
_entity.pdbx_description
1 polymer ?
#
loop_
_entity_poly.entity_id
_entity_poly.type
_entity_poly.pdbx_seq_one_letter_code
_entity_poly.pdbx_strand_id
1 'polypeptide(L)'
;MTSASIRSAAARLVFCALVGPASVAIAAPQEGGASKYDDPYTLGDAKALGQAGYVKIGSAELAPGITSSQIEHALALEQRICWIETAHFKLGIELPATKAALQEKKGLEEELVRLKKRLPRVRTSGVVDGWTRAHLCAMRAEDHYADFVKRFAIDENALKPDARYLGMKSKYAILLFTKESSLGTFAQTFLKRDVKAALQHYLDSDCMLYVDALEVHKPEHRLDLGVRARLAYNVASNLVDGYGGFFTHTPPWWREGFAQVVARGVNGQYAPMFDPRMYENDQKQAWEWAPRVSGRARHNIAKSANALFAVQKSQDLDFASTMDSWSRVEFLLAQPGDAARKFLDALQKIDALRLEESERVAKQATALEASFGFDPAGFDQKWRSWVLETYPKR
;
A
#
# COMPACT_ATOMS: atom_id res chain seq x y z
N MET A 1 39.26 -40.98 -31.76
CA MET A 1 39.53 -42.43 -31.68
C MET A 1 40.36 -42.68 -30.42
N THR A 2 39.86 -43.56 -29.54
CA THR A 2 40.56 -44.38 -28.51
C THR A 2 41.49 -43.67 -27.52
N SER A 3 41.53 -43.95 -26.21
CA SER A 3 40.77 -44.78 -25.27
C SER A 3 41.28 -44.42 -23.86
N ALA A 4 40.45 -44.64 -22.85
CA ALA A 4 40.76 -44.42 -21.44
C ALA A 4 41.88 -45.32 -20.87
N SER A 5 42.51 -44.90 -19.76
CA SER A 5 42.78 -45.78 -18.60
C SER A 5 43.15 -45.00 -17.33
N ILE A 6 42.72 -45.55 -16.21
CA ILE A 6 42.68 -45.04 -14.83
C ILE A 6 43.85 -45.64 -14.01
N ARG A 7 44.36 -44.91 -12.99
CA ARG A 7 44.92 -45.37 -11.69
C ARG A 7 45.39 -44.12 -10.91
N SER A 8 44.72 -43.65 -9.85
CA SER A 8 44.61 -44.13 -8.46
C SER A 8 45.68 -43.56 -7.49
N ALA A 9 45.16 -42.99 -6.39
CA ALA A 9 45.68 -42.87 -5.02
C ALA A 9 46.85 -41.91 -4.71
N ALA A 10 46.57 -40.86 -3.93
CA ALA A 10 46.84 -40.86 -2.48
C ALA A 10 46.42 -39.52 -1.85
N ALA A 11 45.40 -39.55 -1.01
CA ALA A 11 44.99 -38.43 -0.15
C ALA A 11 45.92 -38.34 1.07
N ARG A 12 46.39 -37.13 1.40
CA ARG A 12 47.00 -36.82 2.70
C ARG A 12 46.10 -35.82 3.43
N LEU A 13 45.31 -36.35 4.36
CA LEU A 13 44.62 -35.60 5.41
C LEU A 13 45.66 -35.14 6.44
N VAL A 14 45.84 -33.84 6.59
CA VAL A 14 46.57 -33.23 7.71
C VAL A 14 45.53 -32.73 8.72
N PHE A 15 45.46 -33.42 9.86
CA PHE A 15 44.62 -33.08 10.99
C PHE A 15 45.43 -32.17 11.93
N CYS A 16 45.26 -30.85 11.84
CA CYS A 16 45.83 -29.93 12.82
C CYS A 16 44.84 -29.74 13.97
N ALA A 17 45.12 -30.41 15.09
CA ALA A 17 44.48 -30.13 16.37
C ALA A 17 45.07 -28.82 16.95
N LEU A 18 44.25 -27.76 17.02
CA LEU A 18 44.55 -26.55 17.77
C LEU A 18 43.77 -26.59 19.09
N VAL A 19 44.49 -26.88 20.17
CA VAL A 19 44.03 -26.70 21.56
C VAL A 19 44.24 -25.22 21.89
N GLY A 20 43.16 -24.45 21.98
CA GLY A 20 43.15 -23.06 22.46
C GLY A 20 42.72 -22.99 23.93
N PRO A 21 43.23 -22.02 24.71
CA PRO A 21 42.99 -21.93 26.15
C PRO A 21 41.51 -21.57 26.45
N ALA A 22 40.96 -22.21 27.47
CA ALA A 22 39.64 -21.92 28.00
C ALA A 22 39.61 -20.52 28.64
N SER A 23 39.08 -19.54 27.90
CA SER A 23 38.69 -18.26 28.47
C SER A 23 37.45 -18.48 29.35
N VAL A 24 37.62 -18.32 30.66
CA VAL A 24 36.51 -18.15 31.60
C VAL A 24 35.84 -16.82 31.27
N ALA A 25 34.75 -16.87 30.49
CA ALA A 25 33.89 -15.73 30.28
C ALA A 25 33.15 -15.45 31.59
N ILE A 26 33.54 -14.37 32.28
CA ILE A 26 32.72 -13.77 33.33
C ILE A 26 31.46 -13.25 32.62
N ALA A 27 30.35 -13.96 32.78
CA ALA A 27 29.05 -13.52 32.30
C ALA A 27 28.69 -12.22 33.03
N ALA A 28 28.66 -11.12 32.28
CA ALA A 28 28.03 -9.89 32.74
C ALA A 28 26.55 -10.20 33.06
N PRO A 29 25.96 -9.62 34.12
CA PRO A 29 24.57 -9.83 34.43
C PRO A 29 23.71 -9.40 33.23
N GLN A 30 22.91 -10.32 32.68
CA GLN A 30 21.83 -9.94 31.78
C GLN A 30 20.77 -9.23 32.61
N GLU A 31 20.83 -7.89 32.63
CA GLU A 31 19.70 -7.08 33.06
C GLU A 31 18.55 -7.28 32.06
N GLY A 32 17.60 -8.14 32.43
CA GLY A 32 16.34 -8.36 31.74
C GLY A 32 15.40 -7.15 31.89
N GLY A 33 15.83 -5.98 31.44
CA GLY A 33 14.96 -4.84 31.20
C GLY A 33 14.20 -5.05 29.90
N ALA A 34 12.87 -5.07 29.96
CA ALA A 34 12.00 -5.05 28.79
C ALA A 34 12.49 -3.97 27.80
N SER A 35 12.81 -4.34 26.56
CA SER A 35 13.29 -3.38 25.59
C SER A 35 12.18 -2.36 25.31
N LYS A 36 12.56 -1.14 24.92
CA LYS A 36 11.59 -0.09 24.60
C LYS A 36 10.61 -0.45 23.46
N TYR A 37 10.89 -1.53 22.72
CA TYR A 37 10.13 -2.02 21.57
C TYR A 37 9.42 -3.36 21.80
N ASP A 38 9.19 -3.76 23.04
CA ASP A 38 8.65 -5.07 23.34
C ASP A 38 7.20 -5.23 22.84
N ASP A 39 7.07 -5.96 21.73
CA ASP A 39 5.81 -6.46 21.23
C ASP A 39 5.28 -7.56 22.18
N PRO A 40 4.11 -7.36 22.83
CA PRO A 40 3.56 -8.31 23.77
C PRO A 40 3.14 -9.65 23.13
N TYR A 41 3.00 -9.68 21.80
CA TYR A 41 2.50 -10.84 21.06
C TYR A 41 3.61 -11.78 20.62
N THR A 42 4.74 -11.24 20.16
CA THR A 42 5.91 -12.05 19.77
C THR A 42 6.92 -12.22 20.90
N LEU A 43 6.98 -11.29 21.86
CA LEU A 43 8.02 -11.24 22.91
C LEU A 43 9.45 -11.37 22.37
N GLY A 44 9.68 -10.90 21.14
CA GLY A 44 10.99 -11.03 20.46
C GLY A 44 11.37 -12.45 20.03
N ASP A 45 10.46 -13.43 20.11
CA ASP A 45 10.72 -14.80 19.66
C ASP A 45 10.84 -14.85 18.12
N ALA A 46 12.02 -15.26 17.64
CA ALA A 46 12.32 -15.30 16.20
C ALA A 46 11.35 -16.21 15.41
N LYS A 47 10.87 -17.30 16.04
CA LYS A 47 9.89 -18.20 15.40
C LYS A 47 8.53 -17.54 15.28
N ALA A 48 8.06 -16.85 16.32
CA ALA A 48 6.82 -16.08 16.28
C ALA A 48 6.88 -14.94 15.25
N LEU A 49 8.02 -14.23 15.17
CA LEU A 49 8.26 -13.20 14.14
C LEU A 49 8.16 -13.80 12.72
N GLY A 50 8.86 -14.91 12.47
CA GLY A 50 8.81 -15.61 11.19
C GLY A 50 7.41 -16.12 10.82
N GLN A 51 6.66 -16.67 11.79
CA GLN A 51 5.28 -17.10 11.58
C GLN A 51 4.32 -15.95 11.26
N ALA A 52 4.58 -14.77 11.80
CA ALA A 52 3.83 -13.56 11.49
C ALA A 52 4.19 -12.93 10.14
N GLY A 53 5.28 -13.38 9.50
CA GLY A 53 5.79 -12.81 8.26
C GLY A 53 6.62 -11.54 8.49
N TYR A 54 7.17 -11.36 9.68
CA TYR A 54 7.96 -10.19 10.04
C TYR A 54 9.44 -10.45 9.83
N VAL A 55 10.10 -9.48 9.20
CA VAL A 55 11.56 -9.42 9.08
C VAL A 55 12.15 -8.87 10.37
N LYS A 56 11.52 -7.85 10.96
CA LYS A 56 12.00 -7.19 12.17
C LYS A 56 10.87 -6.50 12.92
N ILE A 57 10.99 -6.40 14.24
CA ILE A 57 10.21 -5.51 15.11
C ILE A 57 11.16 -4.57 15.86
N GLY A 58 10.70 -3.35 16.14
CA GLY A 58 11.45 -2.34 16.87
C GLY A 58 12.30 -1.46 15.97
N SER A 59 13.31 -0.79 16.53
CA SER A 59 14.02 0.29 15.83
C SER A 59 14.44 -0.08 14.41
N ALA A 60 14.03 0.74 13.45
CA ALA A 60 14.27 0.53 12.04
C ALA A 60 14.70 1.82 11.37
N GLU A 61 15.45 1.69 10.29
CA GLU A 61 15.65 2.78 9.35
C GLU A 61 14.47 2.77 8.37
N LEU A 62 13.62 3.80 8.41
CA LEU A 62 12.46 3.92 7.52
C LEU A 62 12.93 4.05 6.07
N ALA A 63 13.90 4.95 5.87
CA ALA A 63 14.61 5.21 4.64
C ALA A 63 16.04 5.65 4.98
N PRO A 64 17.03 5.47 4.09
CA PRO A 64 18.37 6.03 4.22
C PRO A 64 18.41 7.42 4.89
N GLY A 65 18.99 7.48 6.09
CA GLY A 65 19.12 8.72 6.87
C GLY A 65 17.91 9.14 7.71
N ILE A 66 16.81 8.38 7.68
CA ILE A 66 15.60 8.58 8.49
C ILE A 66 15.37 7.35 9.37
N THR A 67 15.80 7.44 10.62
CA THR A 67 15.68 6.36 11.60
C THR A 67 14.47 6.54 12.52
N SER A 68 13.95 5.42 13.04
CA SER A 68 12.89 5.41 14.05
C SER A 68 13.24 6.26 15.26
N SER A 69 14.51 6.29 15.69
CA SER A 69 14.95 7.08 16.83
C SER A 69 14.91 8.58 16.55
N GLN A 70 15.24 9.02 15.33
CA GLN A 70 15.11 10.43 14.96
C GLN A 70 13.64 10.84 14.91
N ILE A 71 12.78 9.97 14.36
CA ILE A 71 11.33 10.20 14.33
C ILE A 71 10.77 10.31 15.75
N GLU A 72 11.05 9.33 16.62
CA GLU A 72 10.60 9.34 18.01
C GLU A 72 11.10 10.56 18.81
N HIS A 73 12.33 11.01 18.54
CA HIS A 73 12.89 12.19 19.20
C HIS A 73 12.26 13.51 18.73
N ALA A 74 11.92 13.59 17.43
CA ALA A 74 11.32 14.79 16.85
C ALA A 74 9.85 14.97 17.20
N LEU A 75 9.15 13.89 17.59
CA LEU A 75 7.71 13.90 17.76
C LEU A 75 7.31 13.92 19.24
N ALA A 76 6.38 14.81 19.59
CA ALA A 76 5.70 14.80 20.88
C ALA A 76 4.57 13.76 20.87
N LEU A 77 4.94 12.49 20.94
CA LEU A 77 4.01 11.37 20.81
C LEU A 77 3.20 11.15 22.10
N GLU A 78 1.90 10.89 21.96
CA GLU A 78 1.06 10.45 23.09
C GLU A 78 1.29 8.97 23.42
N GLN A 79 1.60 8.17 22.40
CA GLN A 79 1.85 6.75 22.52
C GLN A 79 3.12 6.36 21.78
N ARG A 80 3.65 5.19 22.10
CA ARG A 80 4.84 4.69 21.41
C ARG A 80 4.47 4.30 19.97
N ILE A 81 5.37 4.57 19.04
CA ILE A 81 5.27 4.05 17.68
C ILE A 81 5.59 2.55 17.72
N CYS A 82 4.67 1.73 17.21
CA CYS A 82 4.89 0.31 16.97
C CYS A 82 5.59 0.14 15.63
N TRP A 83 6.88 -0.22 15.67
CA TRP A 83 7.69 -0.42 14.46
C TRP A 83 7.68 -1.88 14.01
N ILE A 84 7.24 -2.12 12.77
CA ILE A 84 7.18 -3.45 12.15
C ILE A 84 7.79 -3.39 10.76
N GLU A 85 8.65 -4.33 10.44
CA GLU A 85 9.16 -4.56 9.09
C GLU A 85 8.69 -5.92 8.59
N THR A 86 8.04 -5.92 7.43
CA THR A 86 7.54 -7.11 6.73
C THR A 86 8.41 -7.40 5.51
N ALA A 87 7.98 -8.31 4.63
CA ALA A 87 8.68 -8.58 3.38
C ALA A 87 8.76 -7.32 2.49
N HIS A 88 7.66 -6.57 2.33
CA HIS A 88 7.55 -5.47 1.37
C HIS A 88 7.43 -4.08 2.02
N PHE A 89 7.19 -4.01 3.33
CA PHE A 89 6.88 -2.76 4.02
C PHE A 89 7.73 -2.51 5.28
N LYS A 90 7.91 -1.23 5.59
CA LYS A 90 8.37 -0.69 6.87
C LYS A 90 7.27 0.18 7.45
N LEU A 91 6.78 -0.17 8.63
CA LEU A 91 5.63 0.48 9.25
C LEU A 91 6.02 1.10 10.60
N GLY A 92 5.54 2.31 10.85
CA GLY A 92 5.52 2.95 12.17
C GLY A 92 4.10 3.37 12.52
N ILE A 93 3.48 2.67 13.47
CA ILE A 93 2.07 2.84 13.81
C ILE A 93 1.92 3.35 15.24
N GLU A 94 1.50 4.59 15.40
CA GLU A 94 1.11 5.22 16.67
C GLU A 94 -0.39 5.47 16.60
N LEU A 95 -1.17 4.47 16.99
CA LEU A 95 -2.63 4.56 16.98
C LEU A 95 -3.17 4.13 18.34
N PRO A 96 -4.20 4.82 18.87
CA PRO A 96 -4.75 4.48 20.16
C PRO A 96 -5.49 3.15 20.11
N ALA A 97 -5.62 2.54 21.29
CA ALA A 97 -6.57 1.47 21.48
C ALA A 97 -7.97 1.94 21.09
N THR A 98 -8.71 1.09 20.39
CA THR A 98 -10.07 1.40 19.94
C THR A 98 -11.01 0.24 20.19
N LYS A 99 -12.28 0.57 20.43
CA LYS A 99 -13.35 -0.42 20.52
C LYS A 99 -14.04 -0.50 19.16
N ALA A 100 -14.19 -1.71 18.64
CA ALA A 100 -14.89 -1.98 17.40
C ALA A 100 -16.31 -1.40 17.42
N ALA A 101 -16.62 -0.51 16.48
CA ALA A 101 -17.99 -0.05 16.30
C ALA A 101 -18.86 -1.20 15.78
N LEU A 102 -20.18 -1.12 16.01
CA LEU A 102 -21.10 -2.22 15.69
C LEU A 102 -20.97 -2.69 14.23
N GLN A 103 -20.85 -1.74 13.30
CA GLN A 103 -20.69 -2.00 11.86
C GLN A 103 -19.36 -2.66 11.48
N GLU A 104 -18.35 -2.64 12.35
CA GLU A 104 -17.00 -3.16 12.07
C GLU A 104 -16.77 -4.54 12.68
N LYS A 105 -17.55 -4.89 13.72
CA LYS A 105 -17.29 -6.05 14.57
C LYS A 105 -17.03 -7.33 13.79
N LYS A 106 -17.90 -7.67 12.84
CA LYS A 106 -17.79 -8.92 12.07
C LYS A 106 -16.50 -8.94 11.23
N GLY A 107 -16.26 -7.90 10.44
CA GLY A 107 -15.08 -7.84 9.57
C GLY A 107 -13.77 -7.79 10.37
N LEU A 108 -13.76 -7.07 11.49
CA LEU A 108 -12.61 -7.02 12.38
C LEU A 108 -12.38 -8.36 13.11
N GLU A 109 -13.44 -9.05 13.55
CA GLU A 109 -13.33 -10.37 14.18
C GLU A 109 -12.71 -11.39 13.21
N GLU A 110 -13.14 -11.40 11.94
CA GLU A 110 -12.54 -12.24 10.89
C GLU A 110 -11.04 -11.96 10.71
N GLU A 111 -10.64 -10.68 10.69
CA GLU A 111 -9.23 -10.28 10.61
C GLU A 111 -8.44 -10.67 11.86
N LEU A 112 -9.00 -10.50 13.06
CA LEU A 112 -8.38 -10.90 14.33
C LEU A 112 -8.21 -12.42 14.43
N VAL A 113 -9.17 -13.20 13.92
CA VAL A 113 -9.05 -14.66 13.84
C VAL A 113 -7.91 -15.04 12.89
N ARG A 114 -7.78 -14.38 11.73
CA ARG A 114 -6.67 -14.61 10.80
C ARG A 114 -5.33 -14.22 11.42
N LEU A 115 -5.28 -13.09 12.11
CA LEU A 115 -4.08 -12.62 12.80
C LEU A 115 -3.67 -13.58 13.93
N LYS A 116 -4.63 -14.06 14.73
CA LYS A 116 -4.39 -15.00 15.84
C LYS A 116 -3.79 -16.32 15.38
N LYS A 117 -4.08 -16.79 14.15
CA LYS A 117 -3.43 -17.98 13.59
C LYS A 117 -1.91 -17.81 13.45
N ARG A 118 -1.44 -16.58 13.22
CA ARG A 118 -0.02 -16.23 13.09
C ARG A 118 0.59 -15.74 14.41
N LEU A 119 -0.21 -15.07 15.23
CA LEU A 119 0.15 -14.54 16.55
C LEU A 119 -0.84 -15.07 17.61
N PRO A 120 -0.64 -16.28 18.15
CA PRO A 120 -1.63 -16.96 19.02
C PRO A 120 -2.06 -16.21 20.27
N ARG A 121 -1.23 -15.25 20.72
CA ARG A 121 -1.48 -14.41 21.91
C ARG A 121 -2.41 -13.23 21.64
N VAL A 122 -2.66 -12.89 20.38
CA VAL A 122 -3.61 -11.83 20.01
C VAL A 122 -5.00 -12.22 20.51
N ARG A 123 -5.66 -11.26 21.17
CA ARG A 123 -7.03 -11.42 21.62
C ARG A 123 -7.99 -11.11 20.48
N THR A 124 -9.07 -11.88 20.39
CA THR A 124 -10.17 -11.64 19.44
C THR A 124 -11.29 -10.82 20.06
N SER A 125 -11.00 -10.06 21.12
CA SER A 125 -11.95 -9.19 21.80
C SER A 125 -12.27 -7.95 20.97
N GLY A 126 -13.43 -7.34 21.20
CA GLY A 126 -13.84 -6.11 20.51
C GLY A 126 -13.04 -4.84 20.87
N VAL A 127 -12.00 -4.94 21.70
CA VAL A 127 -11.03 -3.85 21.95
C VAL A 127 -9.71 -4.25 21.33
N VAL A 128 -9.16 -3.38 20.49
CA VAL A 128 -7.95 -3.57 19.70
C VAL A 128 -6.94 -2.54 20.17
N ASP A 129 -5.86 -2.97 20.82
CA ASP A 129 -4.78 -2.09 21.28
C ASP A 129 -3.85 -1.65 20.14
N GLY A 130 -2.94 -0.71 20.43
CA GLY A 130 -2.03 -0.14 19.43
C GLY A 130 -1.17 -1.18 18.71
N TRP A 131 -0.64 -2.18 19.42
CA TRP A 131 0.14 -3.27 18.81
C TRP A 131 -0.72 -4.14 17.89
N THR A 132 -1.94 -4.49 18.33
CA THR A 132 -2.86 -5.26 17.50
C THR A 132 -3.23 -4.50 16.24
N ARG A 133 -3.47 -3.17 16.34
CA ARG A 133 -3.69 -2.31 15.16
C ARG A 133 -2.47 -2.27 14.25
N ALA A 134 -1.25 -2.19 14.80
CA ALA A 134 -0.03 -2.21 14.02
C ALA A 134 0.13 -3.52 13.24
N HIS A 135 -0.10 -4.66 13.87
CA HIS A 135 -0.09 -5.97 13.21
C HIS A 135 -1.19 -6.12 12.16
N LEU A 136 -2.40 -5.61 12.42
CA LEU A 136 -3.47 -5.58 11.42
C LEU A 136 -3.06 -4.73 10.21
N CYS A 137 -2.48 -3.54 10.41
CA CYS A 137 -1.96 -2.71 9.32
C CYS A 137 -0.88 -3.43 8.52
N ALA A 138 0.07 -4.10 9.17
CA ALA A 138 1.11 -4.88 8.50
C ALA A 138 0.53 -6.03 7.65
N MET A 139 -0.40 -6.81 8.21
CA MET A 139 -1.09 -7.89 7.49
C MET A 139 -1.89 -7.35 6.30
N ARG A 140 -2.63 -6.25 6.47
CA ARG A 140 -3.42 -5.60 5.42
C ARG A 140 -2.54 -5.07 4.29
N ALA A 141 -1.40 -4.44 4.61
CA ALA A 141 -0.47 -3.94 3.60
C ALA A 141 0.10 -5.07 2.74
N GLU A 142 0.52 -6.18 3.36
CA GLU A 142 0.97 -7.38 2.65
C GLU A 142 -0.15 -8.02 1.81
N ASP A 143 -1.38 -8.08 2.31
CA ASP A 143 -2.53 -8.57 1.54
C ASP A 143 -2.78 -7.70 0.29
N HIS A 144 -2.65 -6.37 0.40
CA HIS A 144 -2.82 -5.45 -0.74
C HIS A 144 -1.68 -5.59 -1.75
N TYR A 145 -0.45 -5.80 -1.30
CA TYR A 145 0.67 -6.09 -2.19
C TYR A 145 0.44 -7.39 -2.96
N ALA A 146 0.05 -8.47 -2.26
CA ALA A 146 -0.23 -9.76 -2.89
C ALA A 146 -1.41 -9.67 -3.87
N ASP A 147 -2.46 -8.91 -3.53
CA ASP A 147 -3.59 -8.66 -4.43
C ASP A 147 -3.16 -7.88 -5.69
N PHE A 148 -2.27 -6.89 -5.55
CA PHE A 148 -1.70 -6.14 -6.68
C PHE A 148 -0.93 -7.06 -7.62
N VAL A 149 0.02 -7.85 -7.09
CA VAL A 149 0.80 -8.84 -7.86
C VAL A 149 -0.12 -9.80 -8.60
N LYS A 150 -1.16 -10.29 -7.92
CA LYS A 150 -2.14 -11.21 -8.51
C LYS A 150 -2.97 -10.57 -9.62
N ARG A 151 -3.53 -9.37 -9.39
CA ARG A 151 -4.40 -8.67 -10.36
C ARG A 151 -3.66 -8.34 -11.66
N PHE A 152 -2.40 -7.97 -11.54
CA PHE A 152 -1.57 -7.66 -12.69
C PHE A 152 -0.76 -8.86 -13.17
N ALA A 153 -0.95 -10.06 -12.62
CA ALA A 153 -0.19 -11.27 -13.00
C ALA A 153 1.33 -11.01 -13.09
N ILE A 154 1.88 -10.30 -12.09
CA ILE A 154 3.30 -9.94 -12.04
C ILE A 154 4.09 -11.17 -11.58
N ASP A 155 5.09 -11.57 -12.36
CA ASP A 155 6.07 -12.55 -11.92
C ASP A 155 7.20 -11.84 -11.17
N GLU A 156 7.15 -11.87 -9.85
CA GLU A 156 8.14 -11.24 -9.00
C GLU A 156 9.54 -11.86 -9.16
N ASN A 157 9.64 -13.11 -9.61
CA ASN A 157 10.95 -13.75 -9.86
C ASN A 157 11.59 -13.25 -11.16
N ALA A 158 10.79 -12.72 -12.09
CA ALA A 158 11.27 -12.11 -13.33
C ALA A 158 11.74 -10.65 -13.13
N LEU A 159 11.41 -10.04 -11.99
CA LEU A 159 11.92 -8.71 -11.64
C LEU A 159 13.43 -8.81 -11.37
N LYS A 160 14.17 -7.83 -11.88
CA LYS A 160 15.63 -7.80 -11.69
C LYS A 160 15.98 -7.67 -10.18
N PRO A 161 17.14 -8.16 -9.72
CA PRO A 161 17.52 -8.06 -8.31
C PRO A 161 17.63 -6.64 -7.74
N ASP A 162 17.82 -5.63 -8.59
CA ASP A 162 17.81 -4.19 -8.29
C ASP A 162 16.41 -3.56 -8.42
N ALA A 163 15.44 -4.32 -8.91
CA ALA A 163 14.02 -4.00 -9.07
C ALA A 163 13.17 -4.84 -8.08
N ARG A 164 13.65 -5.04 -6.85
CA ARG A 164 12.87 -5.65 -5.76
C ARG A 164 11.63 -4.79 -5.49
N TYR A 165 10.63 -5.30 -4.75
CA TYR A 165 9.47 -4.49 -4.33
C TYR A 165 8.76 -3.77 -5.51
N LEU A 166 8.38 -4.52 -6.55
CA LEU A 166 7.75 -4.01 -7.77
C LEU A 166 8.59 -3.00 -8.60
N GLY A 167 9.90 -2.94 -8.41
CA GLY A 167 10.80 -2.02 -9.10
C GLY A 167 11.45 -0.97 -8.21
N MET A 168 11.04 -0.87 -6.94
CA MET A 168 11.61 0.04 -5.96
C MET A 168 12.87 -0.56 -5.30
N LYS A 169 13.93 0.23 -5.10
CA LYS A 169 15.13 -0.30 -4.41
C LYS A 169 14.89 -0.52 -2.91
N SER A 170 13.95 0.21 -2.33
CA SER A 170 13.58 0.13 -0.91
C SER A 170 12.15 -0.37 -0.73
N LYS A 171 11.90 -1.00 0.43
CA LYS A 171 10.54 -1.33 0.88
C LYS A 171 9.66 -0.08 0.94
N TYR A 172 8.37 -0.27 0.74
CA TYR A 172 7.38 0.79 0.93
C TYR A 172 7.30 1.19 2.40
N ALA A 173 7.06 2.47 2.69
CA ALA A 173 6.99 2.99 4.04
C ALA A 173 5.56 3.45 4.41
N ILE A 174 5.13 3.14 5.62
CA ILE A 174 3.82 3.53 6.15
C ILE A 174 4.01 4.12 7.54
N LEU A 175 3.52 5.34 7.76
CA LEU A 175 3.50 6.00 9.07
C LEU A 175 2.09 6.46 9.41
N LEU A 176 1.53 5.96 10.51
CA LEU A 176 0.20 6.37 10.98
C LEU A 176 0.33 6.94 12.38
N PHE A 177 -0.19 8.16 12.57
CA PHE A 177 -0.19 8.86 13.86
C PHE A 177 -1.61 9.05 14.41
N THR A 178 -1.70 9.34 15.69
CA THR A 178 -2.94 9.80 16.31
C THR A 178 -3.18 11.27 15.94
N LYS A 179 -2.17 12.11 16.14
CA LYS A 179 -2.28 13.58 16.09
C LYS A 179 -1.92 14.18 14.73
N GLU A 180 -2.68 15.20 14.31
CA GLU A 180 -2.34 16.04 13.15
C GLU A 180 -1.01 16.75 13.36
N SER A 181 -0.71 17.20 14.59
CA SER A 181 0.56 17.86 14.91
C SER A 181 1.77 16.94 14.73
N SER A 182 1.64 15.63 15.01
CA SER A 182 2.71 14.65 14.76
C SER A 182 2.97 14.48 13.26
N LEU A 183 1.91 14.41 12.44
CA LEU A 183 2.02 14.40 10.98
C LEU A 183 2.71 15.67 10.46
N GLY A 184 2.25 16.85 10.88
CA GLY A 184 2.82 18.13 10.46
C GLY A 184 4.31 18.26 10.87
N THR A 185 4.65 17.87 12.10
CA THR A 185 6.03 17.89 12.59
C THR A 185 6.91 16.93 11.82
N PHE A 186 6.43 15.71 11.53
CA PHE A 186 7.15 14.74 10.72
C PHE A 186 7.42 15.29 9.32
N ALA A 187 6.38 15.78 8.63
CA ALA A 187 6.51 16.30 7.27
C ALA A 187 7.44 17.51 7.20
N GLN A 188 7.35 18.43 8.15
CA GLN A 188 8.23 19.59 8.19
C GLN A 188 9.69 19.20 8.48
N THR A 189 9.91 18.27 9.41
CA THR A 189 11.25 17.87 9.85
C THR A 189 11.98 17.05 8.78
N PHE A 190 11.32 16.02 8.26
CA PHE A 190 11.94 15.02 7.40
C PHE A 190 11.69 15.23 5.91
N LEU A 191 10.56 15.86 5.54
CA LEU A 191 10.18 16.07 4.14
C LEU A 191 10.31 17.53 3.70
N LYS A 192 10.54 18.46 4.65
CA LYS A 192 10.55 19.92 4.42
C LYS A 192 9.26 20.44 3.79
N ARG A 193 8.12 19.89 4.22
CA ARG A 193 6.79 20.24 3.73
C ARG A 193 5.86 20.62 4.88
N ASP A 194 5.10 21.67 4.68
CA ASP A 194 3.91 21.98 5.50
C ASP A 194 2.72 21.19 4.94
N VAL A 195 2.21 20.23 5.72
CA VAL A 195 1.07 19.41 5.35
C VAL A 195 0.09 19.30 6.51
N LYS A 196 -1.21 19.34 6.18
CA LYS A 196 -2.33 19.25 7.12
C LYS A 196 -3.28 18.08 6.81
N ALA A 197 -2.84 17.18 5.93
CA ALA A 197 -3.62 16.04 5.47
C ALA A 197 -2.68 14.87 5.17
N ALA A 198 -3.26 13.68 5.04
CA ALA A 198 -2.57 12.49 4.58
C ALA A 198 -1.73 12.79 3.33
N LEU A 199 -0.51 12.25 3.31
CA LEU A 199 0.47 12.52 2.28
C LEU A 199 1.07 11.22 1.73
N GLN A 200 1.21 11.19 0.41
CA GLN A 200 2.10 10.25 -0.27
C GLN A 200 3.33 11.01 -0.75
N HIS A 201 4.49 10.40 -0.59
CA HIS A 201 5.75 11.02 -0.94
C HIS A 201 6.75 9.99 -1.41
N TYR A 202 7.45 10.32 -2.48
CA TYR A 202 8.63 9.58 -2.90
C TYR A 202 9.85 10.14 -2.20
N LEU A 203 10.56 9.31 -1.45
CA LEU A 203 11.84 9.64 -0.84
C LEU A 203 12.96 9.32 -1.83
N ASP A 204 14.00 10.16 -1.89
CA ASP A 204 15.17 10.03 -2.77
C ASP A 204 15.95 8.70 -2.64
N SER A 205 15.57 7.87 -1.67
CA SER A 205 16.08 6.53 -1.42
C SER A 205 15.34 5.40 -2.14
N ASP A 206 14.61 5.74 -3.20
CA ASP A 206 13.71 4.82 -3.91
C ASP A 206 12.68 4.17 -2.96
N CYS A 207 12.05 4.98 -2.10
CA CYS A 207 11.03 4.54 -1.15
C CYS A 207 9.74 5.35 -1.31
N MET A 208 8.63 4.67 -1.56
CA MET A 208 7.29 5.28 -1.54
C MET A 208 6.76 5.29 -0.11
N LEU A 209 6.55 6.49 0.44
CA LEU A 209 6.04 6.74 1.77
C LEU A 209 4.55 7.12 1.72
N TYR A 210 3.75 6.51 2.59
CA TYR A 210 2.42 6.98 2.99
C TYR A 210 2.48 7.42 4.46
N VAL A 211 2.04 8.64 4.74
CA VAL A 211 1.92 9.17 6.10
C VAL A 211 0.54 9.79 6.33
N ASP A 212 -0.08 9.49 7.48
CA ASP A 212 -1.42 9.97 7.84
C ASP A 212 -1.55 10.15 9.36
N ALA A 213 -2.57 10.87 9.79
CA ALA A 213 -2.95 11.00 11.20
C ALA A 213 -4.46 10.87 11.39
N LEU A 214 -4.92 10.26 12.48
CA LEU A 214 -6.36 10.11 12.73
C LEU A 214 -7.09 11.46 12.82
N GLU A 215 -6.48 12.45 13.46
CA GLU A 215 -7.13 13.74 13.73
C GLU A 215 -7.44 14.59 12.50
N VAL A 216 -6.75 14.38 11.37
CA VAL A 216 -7.06 15.10 10.11
C VAL A 216 -8.40 14.68 9.51
N HIS A 217 -8.97 13.57 9.99
CA HIS A 217 -10.25 13.03 9.53
C HIS A 217 -11.37 13.37 10.50
N LYS A 218 -12.61 13.43 9.99
CA LYS A 218 -13.81 13.56 10.83
C LYS A 218 -13.93 12.38 11.81
N PRO A 219 -14.50 12.57 13.01
CA PRO A 219 -14.58 11.54 14.06
C PRO A 219 -15.09 10.18 13.59
N GLU A 220 -16.14 10.16 12.77
CA GLU A 220 -16.73 8.94 12.22
C GLU A 220 -15.77 8.18 11.29
N HIS A 221 -14.83 8.87 10.64
CA HIS A 221 -13.77 8.26 9.82
C HIS A 221 -12.54 7.82 10.63
N ARG A 222 -12.48 8.09 11.95
CA ARG A 222 -11.35 7.68 12.81
C ARG A 222 -11.45 6.23 13.30
N LEU A 223 -12.56 5.56 13.01
CA LEU A 223 -12.79 4.15 13.34
C LEU A 223 -11.80 3.23 12.59
N ASP A 224 -11.68 1.97 13.02
CA ASP A 224 -10.68 1.05 12.45
C ASP A 224 -10.96 0.72 10.98
N LEU A 225 -12.23 0.61 10.59
CA LEU A 225 -12.65 0.44 9.21
C LEU A 225 -12.30 1.65 8.35
N GLY A 226 -12.38 2.85 8.93
CA GLY A 226 -11.91 4.09 8.32
C GLY A 226 -10.41 4.03 8.01
N VAL A 227 -9.61 3.64 9.02
CA VAL A 227 -8.16 3.43 8.84
C VAL A 227 -7.87 2.36 7.80
N ARG A 228 -8.59 1.23 7.83
CA ARG A 228 -8.43 0.14 6.86
C ARG A 228 -8.69 0.60 5.42
N ALA A 229 -9.77 1.35 5.19
CA ALA A 229 -10.10 1.86 3.85
C ALA A 229 -9.07 2.88 3.34
N ARG A 230 -8.56 3.76 4.22
CA ARG A 230 -7.47 4.70 3.88
C ARG A 230 -6.15 4.00 3.60
N LEU A 231 -5.81 3.00 4.40
CA LEU A 231 -4.62 2.19 4.17
C LEU A 231 -4.71 1.49 2.82
N ALA A 232 -5.84 0.86 2.51
CA ALA A 232 -6.11 0.21 1.23
C ALA A 232 -5.93 1.18 0.04
N TYR A 233 -6.54 2.36 0.13
CA TYR A 233 -6.42 3.41 -0.87
C TYR A 233 -4.95 3.84 -1.07
N ASN A 234 -4.26 4.23 0.00
CA ASN A 234 -2.94 4.83 -0.10
C ASN A 234 -1.85 3.82 -0.46
N VAL A 235 -1.95 2.58 0.04
CA VAL A 235 -1.06 1.49 -0.37
C VAL A 235 -1.27 1.19 -1.86
N ALA A 236 -2.51 1.06 -2.33
CA ALA A 236 -2.78 0.82 -3.74
C ALA A 236 -2.19 1.89 -4.65
N SER A 237 -2.37 3.17 -4.31
CA SER A 237 -1.74 4.29 -5.03
C SER A 237 -0.21 4.23 -5.01
N ASN A 238 0.41 3.93 -3.85
CA ASN A 238 1.87 3.79 -3.78
C ASN A 238 2.39 2.60 -4.62
N LEU A 239 1.66 1.48 -4.66
CA LEU A 239 2.02 0.33 -5.49
C LEU A 239 1.94 0.65 -6.98
N VAL A 240 0.90 1.38 -7.41
CA VAL A 240 0.78 1.88 -8.79
C VAL A 240 1.94 2.80 -9.14
N ASP A 241 2.21 3.81 -8.31
CA ASP A 241 3.24 4.82 -8.59
C ASP A 241 4.67 4.25 -8.45
N GLY A 242 4.87 3.25 -7.58
CA GLY A 242 6.17 2.59 -7.41
C GLY A 242 6.43 1.46 -8.41
N TYR A 243 5.44 1.03 -9.18
CA TYR A 243 5.60 -0.07 -10.13
C TYR A 243 6.52 0.32 -11.29
N GLY A 244 7.54 -0.49 -11.55
CA GLY A 244 8.58 -0.20 -12.54
C GLY A 244 9.62 0.83 -12.05
N GLY A 245 9.57 1.22 -10.77
CA GLY A 245 10.35 2.30 -10.19
C GLY A 245 9.67 3.66 -10.37
N PHE A 246 9.83 4.57 -9.41
CA PHE A 246 9.21 5.90 -9.44
C PHE A 246 9.93 6.85 -10.42
N PHE A 247 9.84 6.56 -11.72
CA PHE A 247 10.46 7.36 -12.77
C PHE A 247 9.48 8.33 -13.43
N THR A 248 8.19 8.00 -13.40
CA THR A 248 7.13 8.75 -14.08
C THR A 248 5.92 8.92 -13.18
N HIS A 249 5.19 10.01 -13.39
CA HIS A 249 3.91 10.19 -12.73
C HIS A 249 2.82 9.45 -13.50
N THR A 250 2.26 8.40 -12.88
CA THR A 250 1.12 7.67 -13.44
C THR A 250 -0.06 8.62 -13.72
N PRO A 251 -0.79 8.47 -14.83
CA PRO A 251 -1.96 9.29 -15.10
C PRO A 251 -2.97 9.30 -13.92
N PRO A 252 -3.44 10.47 -13.47
CA PRO A 252 -4.30 10.59 -12.30
C PRO A 252 -5.54 9.70 -12.34
N TRP A 253 -6.28 9.66 -13.47
CA TRP A 253 -7.50 8.86 -13.56
C TRP A 253 -7.25 7.37 -13.29
N TRP A 254 -6.11 6.84 -13.73
CA TRP A 254 -5.75 5.44 -13.53
C TRP A 254 -5.36 5.19 -12.08
N ARG A 255 -4.45 6.00 -11.52
CA ARG A 255 -3.99 5.88 -10.14
C ARG A 255 -5.16 6.00 -9.15
N GLU A 256 -5.93 7.08 -9.28
CA GLU A 256 -7.09 7.34 -8.44
C GLU A 256 -8.16 6.27 -8.63
N GLY A 257 -8.46 5.89 -9.88
CA GLY A 257 -9.44 4.85 -10.17
C GLY A 257 -9.07 3.50 -9.54
N PHE A 258 -7.81 3.09 -9.65
CA PHE A 258 -7.33 1.84 -9.05
C PHE A 258 -7.39 1.87 -7.52
N ALA A 259 -6.91 2.95 -6.90
CA ALA A 259 -6.96 3.11 -5.46
C ALA A 259 -8.40 3.10 -4.92
N GLN A 260 -9.34 3.67 -5.67
CA GLN A 260 -10.77 3.56 -5.37
C GLN A 260 -11.30 2.13 -5.51
N VAL A 261 -10.89 1.36 -6.52
CA VAL A 261 -11.30 -0.06 -6.65
C VAL A 261 -10.93 -0.83 -5.39
N VAL A 262 -9.68 -0.69 -4.94
CA VAL A 262 -9.16 -1.40 -3.75
C VAL A 262 -9.84 -0.92 -2.47
N ALA A 263 -9.92 0.39 -2.24
CA ALA A 263 -10.48 0.97 -1.02
C ALA A 263 -11.99 0.71 -0.88
N ARG A 264 -12.74 0.80 -1.99
CA ARG A 264 -14.19 0.54 -1.99
C ARG A 264 -14.50 -0.95 -1.85
N GLY A 265 -13.58 -1.83 -2.26
CA GLY A 265 -13.63 -3.26 -1.95
C GLY A 265 -13.50 -3.57 -0.45
N VAL A 266 -12.92 -2.66 0.34
CA VAL A 266 -12.99 -2.70 1.81
C VAL A 266 -14.33 -2.15 2.28
N ASN A 267 -14.58 -0.86 2.00
CA ASN A 267 -15.84 -0.21 2.33
C ASN A 267 -15.98 1.11 1.56
N GLY A 268 -17.00 1.19 0.69
CA GLY A 268 -17.24 2.38 -0.14
C GLY A 268 -17.56 3.67 0.64
N GLN A 269 -18.09 3.58 1.86
CA GLN A 269 -18.41 4.74 2.72
C GLN A 269 -17.16 5.40 3.29
N TYR A 270 -16.11 4.62 3.55
CA TYR A 270 -14.88 5.09 4.17
C TYR A 270 -13.72 5.26 3.18
N ALA A 271 -13.91 4.91 1.91
CA ALA A 271 -12.94 5.17 0.86
C ALA A 271 -12.65 6.68 0.78
N PRO A 272 -11.37 7.10 0.75
CA PRO A 272 -10.99 8.50 0.60
C PRO A 272 -11.64 9.15 -0.60
N MET A 273 -11.96 10.43 -0.49
CA MET A 273 -12.41 11.25 -1.62
C MET A 273 -11.58 12.52 -1.68
N PHE A 274 -11.20 12.94 -2.89
CA PHE A 274 -10.40 14.16 -3.10
C PHE A 274 -11.21 15.46 -3.10
N ASP A 275 -12.55 15.42 -2.99
CA ASP A 275 -13.39 16.62 -2.95
C ASP A 275 -13.93 16.90 -1.53
N PRO A 276 -13.35 17.88 -0.80
CA PRO A 276 -13.78 18.24 0.54
C PRO A 276 -15.24 18.72 0.59
N ARG A 277 -15.75 19.32 -0.50
CA ARG A 277 -17.09 19.93 -0.57
C ARG A 277 -18.21 18.89 -0.49
N MET A 278 -17.89 17.62 -0.72
CA MET A 278 -18.85 16.51 -0.60
C MET A 278 -19.03 16.01 0.83
N TYR A 279 -18.11 16.36 1.73
CA TYR A 279 -18.31 16.14 3.17
C TYR A 279 -19.24 17.20 3.78
N GLU A 280 -19.52 18.28 3.06
CA GLU A 280 -20.40 19.38 3.49
C GLU A 280 -21.84 19.20 3.00
N ASN A 281 -22.00 18.59 1.81
CA ASN A 281 -23.32 18.29 1.28
C ASN A 281 -23.80 16.94 1.81
N ASP A 282 -24.81 17.00 2.68
CA ASP A 282 -25.50 15.92 3.41
C ASP A 282 -26.22 14.89 2.50
N GLN A 283 -25.59 14.51 1.38
CA GLN A 283 -26.08 13.50 0.45
C GLN A 283 -26.00 12.13 1.11
N LYS A 284 -27.12 11.74 1.72
CA LYS A 284 -27.40 10.35 2.09
C LYS A 284 -26.93 9.44 0.95
N GLN A 285 -26.02 8.52 1.25
CA GLN A 285 -25.47 7.54 0.29
C GLN A 285 -24.63 8.15 -0.85
N ALA A 286 -23.86 9.22 -0.61
CA ALA A 286 -22.83 9.70 -1.55
C ALA A 286 -21.83 8.60 -1.96
N TRP A 287 -21.64 7.61 -1.09
CA TRP A 287 -20.74 6.48 -1.30
C TRP A 287 -21.29 5.38 -2.23
N GLU A 288 -22.58 5.39 -2.60
CA GLU A 288 -23.16 4.43 -3.54
C GLU A 288 -22.86 4.82 -4.99
N TRP A 289 -21.65 4.54 -5.47
CA TRP A 289 -21.19 4.99 -6.80
C TRP A 289 -21.79 4.19 -7.95
N ALA A 290 -22.00 2.87 -7.80
CA ALA A 290 -22.46 2.03 -8.91
C ALA A 290 -23.80 2.50 -9.54
N PRO A 291 -24.87 2.80 -8.77
CA PRO A 291 -26.09 3.33 -9.37
C PRO A 291 -25.91 4.72 -9.98
N ARG A 292 -25.04 5.56 -9.41
CA ARG A 292 -24.75 6.91 -9.91
C ARG A 292 -24.04 6.85 -11.25
N VAL A 293 -23.00 6.01 -11.37
CA VAL A 293 -22.27 5.78 -12.61
C VAL A 293 -23.19 5.16 -13.66
N SER A 294 -24.06 4.20 -13.29
CA SER A 294 -25.07 3.63 -14.20
C SER A 294 -26.01 4.70 -14.75
N GLY A 295 -26.48 5.63 -13.91
CA GLY A 295 -27.25 6.79 -14.36
C GLY A 295 -26.47 7.69 -15.32
N ARG A 296 -25.21 8.01 -15.02
CA ARG A 296 -24.35 8.84 -15.86
C ARG A 296 -24.10 8.22 -17.23
N ALA A 297 -23.81 6.93 -17.24
CA ALA A 297 -23.63 6.12 -18.44
C ALA A 297 -24.94 6.08 -19.26
N ARG A 298 -26.10 5.86 -18.62
CA ARG A 298 -27.41 5.85 -19.30
C ARG A 298 -27.70 7.17 -20.01
N HIS A 299 -27.48 8.29 -19.34
CA HIS A 299 -27.77 9.63 -19.87
C HIS A 299 -26.65 10.24 -20.71
N ASN A 300 -25.55 9.51 -20.95
CA ASN A 300 -24.41 9.98 -21.74
C ASN A 300 -23.78 11.28 -21.20
N ILE A 301 -23.66 11.38 -19.87
CA ILE A 301 -23.07 12.54 -19.16
C ILE A 301 -21.79 12.20 -18.41
N ALA A 302 -21.30 10.96 -18.55
CA ALA A 302 -19.99 10.54 -18.06
C ALA A 302 -18.88 11.28 -18.83
N LYS A 303 -17.75 11.58 -18.19
CA LYS A 303 -16.60 12.13 -18.92
C LYS A 303 -16.08 11.10 -19.92
N SER A 304 -15.71 11.55 -21.11
CA SER A 304 -15.10 10.71 -22.12
C SER A 304 -13.70 10.25 -21.69
N ALA A 305 -13.21 9.16 -22.29
CA ALA A 305 -11.84 8.70 -22.05
C ALA A 305 -10.80 9.80 -22.31
N ASN A 306 -10.92 10.54 -23.42
CA ASN A 306 -10.01 11.64 -23.74
C ASN A 306 -10.02 12.74 -22.67
N ALA A 307 -11.19 13.09 -22.14
CA ALA A 307 -11.29 14.09 -21.08
C ALA A 307 -10.60 13.62 -19.78
N LEU A 308 -10.65 12.32 -19.47
CA LEU A 308 -9.91 11.76 -18.33
C LEU A 308 -8.41 11.66 -18.60
N PHE A 309 -8.00 11.33 -19.83
CA PHE A 309 -6.59 11.27 -20.22
C PHE A 309 -5.91 12.65 -20.18
N ALA A 310 -6.69 13.70 -20.43
CA ALA A 310 -6.22 15.09 -20.37
C ALA A 310 -5.91 15.56 -18.94
N VAL A 311 -6.43 14.90 -17.91
CA VAL A 311 -6.20 15.30 -16.51
C VAL A 311 -4.73 15.17 -16.15
N GLN A 312 -4.12 16.29 -15.72
CA GLN A 312 -2.70 16.33 -15.37
C GLN A 312 -2.46 16.01 -13.89
N LYS A 313 -3.32 16.49 -12.97
CA LYS A 313 -3.14 16.29 -11.53
C LYS A 313 -4.38 15.67 -10.90
N SER A 314 -4.20 14.88 -9.83
CA SER A 314 -5.34 14.28 -9.12
C SER A 314 -6.28 15.29 -8.49
N GLN A 315 -5.80 16.49 -8.13
CA GLN A 315 -6.66 17.56 -7.61
C GLN A 315 -7.64 18.10 -8.67
N ASP A 316 -7.39 17.86 -9.95
CA ASP A 316 -8.25 18.29 -11.05
C ASP A 316 -9.40 17.29 -11.31
N LEU A 317 -9.39 16.13 -10.63
CA LEU A 317 -10.50 15.17 -10.66
C LEU A 317 -11.59 15.61 -9.70
N ASP A 318 -12.67 16.16 -10.26
CA ASP A 318 -13.91 16.34 -9.51
C ASP A 318 -14.51 14.98 -9.09
N PHE A 319 -15.51 15.03 -8.21
CA PHE A 319 -16.19 13.82 -7.71
C PHE A 319 -16.73 12.93 -8.84
N ALA A 320 -17.33 13.53 -9.88
CA ALA A 320 -17.91 12.79 -10.99
C ALA A 320 -16.82 12.07 -11.82
N SER A 321 -15.70 12.75 -12.05
CA SER A 321 -14.53 12.21 -12.74
C SER A 321 -13.89 11.09 -11.95
N THR A 322 -13.86 11.21 -10.63
CA THR A 322 -13.34 10.16 -9.74
C THR A 322 -14.20 8.90 -9.81
N MET A 323 -15.53 9.06 -9.79
CA MET A 323 -16.47 7.93 -9.99
C MET A 323 -16.30 7.28 -11.36
N ASP A 324 -16.25 8.09 -12.42
CA ASP A 324 -16.08 7.61 -13.79
C ASP A 324 -14.72 6.88 -13.94
N SER A 325 -13.66 7.39 -13.31
CA SER A 325 -12.32 6.77 -13.27
C SER A 325 -12.33 5.43 -12.54
N TRP A 326 -12.94 5.36 -11.35
CA TRP A 326 -13.10 4.12 -10.58
C TRP A 326 -13.79 3.03 -11.41
N SER A 327 -14.94 3.34 -12.01
CA SER A 327 -15.70 2.37 -12.78
C SER A 327 -14.98 1.91 -14.05
N ARG A 328 -14.25 2.83 -14.70
CA ARG A 328 -13.44 2.52 -15.88
C ARG A 328 -12.27 1.62 -15.56
N VAL A 329 -11.56 1.87 -14.46
CA VAL A 329 -10.49 0.98 -14.00
C VAL A 329 -11.06 -0.39 -13.62
N GLU A 330 -12.20 -0.44 -12.93
CA GLU A 330 -12.88 -1.71 -12.61
C GLU A 330 -13.20 -2.51 -13.88
N PHE A 331 -13.76 -1.88 -14.92
CA PHE A 331 -14.01 -2.51 -16.22
C PHE A 331 -12.73 -3.05 -16.87
N LEU A 332 -11.64 -2.28 -16.85
CA LEU A 332 -10.36 -2.70 -17.44
C LEU A 332 -9.74 -3.87 -16.67
N LEU A 333 -9.84 -3.89 -15.35
CA LEU A 333 -9.40 -5.00 -14.49
C LEU A 333 -10.28 -6.25 -14.64
N ALA A 334 -11.53 -6.10 -15.09
CA ALA A 334 -12.42 -7.23 -15.37
C ALA A 334 -12.13 -7.91 -16.72
N GLN A 335 -11.28 -7.33 -17.56
CA GLN A 335 -10.89 -7.96 -18.82
C GLN A 335 -9.97 -9.16 -18.58
N PRO A 336 -10.13 -10.26 -19.33
CA PRO A 336 -9.31 -11.44 -19.15
C PRO A 336 -7.86 -11.24 -19.63
N GLY A 337 -6.96 -12.08 -19.14
CA GLY A 337 -5.57 -12.12 -19.60
C GLY A 337 -4.67 -11.08 -18.94
N ASP A 338 -3.63 -10.64 -19.65
CA ASP A 338 -2.59 -9.74 -19.15
C ASP A 338 -2.74 -8.30 -19.66
N ALA A 339 -3.89 -7.95 -20.22
CA ALA A 339 -4.16 -6.63 -20.80
C ALA A 339 -3.97 -5.49 -19.77
N ALA A 340 -4.46 -5.67 -18.54
CA ALA A 340 -4.27 -4.70 -17.47
C ALA A 340 -2.79 -4.50 -17.10
N ARG A 341 -1.99 -5.57 -17.10
CA ARG A 341 -0.53 -5.50 -16.87
C ARG A 341 0.16 -4.74 -17.99
N LYS A 342 -0.11 -5.12 -19.25
CA LYS A 342 0.45 -4.43 -20.44
C LYS A 342 0.10 -2.95 -20.44
N PHE A 343 -1.11 -2.60 -20.02
CA PHE A 343 -1.52 -1.22 -19.91
C PHE A 343 -0.76 -0.49 -18.82
N LEU A 344 -0.64 -1.07 -17.62
CA LEU A 344 0.17 -0.52 -16.53
C LEU A 344 1.64 -0.32 -16.97
N ASP A 345 2.25 -1.33 -17.62
CA ASP A 345 3.61 -1.28 -18.18
C ASP A 345 3.77 -0.12 -19.19
N ALA A 346 2.73 0.16 -19.98
CA ALA A 346 2.73 1.25 -20.93
C ALA A 346 2.54 2.61 -20.25
N LEU A 347 1.69 2.70 -19.23
CA LEU A 347 1.47 3.93 -18.46
C LEU A 347 2.73 4.38 -17.71
N GLN A 348 3.56 3.44 -17.21
CA GLN A 348 4.85 3.76 -16.57
C GLN A 348 5.91 4.33 -17.52
N LYS A 349 5.60 4.42 -18.82
CA LYS A 349 6.46 5.08 -19.82
C LYS A 349 5.95 6.47 -20.18
N ILE A 350 4.86 6.91 -19.55
CA ILE A 350 4.21 8.19 -19.80
C ILE A 350 4.41 9.06 -18.56
N ASP A 351 5.31 10.04 -18.66
CA ASP A 351 5.44 11.04 -17.60
C ASP A 351 4.31 12.08 -17.69
N ALA A 352 3.15 11.76 -17.10
CA ALA A 352 1.92 12.54 -17.29
C ALA A 352 2.07 14.02 -16.85
N LEU A 353 2.97 14.33 -15.92
CA LEU A 353 3.20 15.70 -15.46
C LEU A 353 4.06 16.53 -16.41
N ARG A 354 5.00 15.91 -17.14
CA ARG A 354 5.95 16.63 -18.01
C ARG A 354 5.51 16.73 -19.47
N LEU A 355 4.47 16.01 -19.86
CA LEU A 355 3.96 16.03 -21.23
C LEU A 355 2.87 17.09 -21.41
N GLU A 356 2.85 17.67 -22.61
CA GLU A 356 1.73 18.49 -23.08
C GLU A 356 0.45 17.64 -23.16
N GLU A 357 -0.71 18.30 -23.04
CA GLU A 357 -2.00 17.60 -22.97
C GLU A 357 -2.25 16.70 -24.19
N SER A 358 -2.03 17.20 -25.41
CA SER A 358 -2.25 16.43 -26.63
C SER A 358 -1.36 15.19 -26.72
N GLU A 359 -0.09 15.32 -26.32
CA GLU A 359 0.85 14.19 -26.29
C GLU A 359 0.48 13.17 -25.20
N ARG A 360 0.10 13.64 -24.01
CA ARG A 360 -0.36 12.80 -22.91
C ARG A 360 -1.61 12.02 -23.29
N VAL A 361 -2.58 12.66 -23.95
CA VAL A 361 -3.81 12.00 -24.43
C VAL A 361 -3.46 10.97 -25.50
N ALA A 362 -2.64 11.33 -26.49
CA ALA A 362 -2.26 10.43 -27.57
C ALA A 362 -1.53 9.17 -27.05
N LYS A 363 -0.54 9.32 -26.17
CA LYS A 363 0.20 8.17 -25.61
C LYS A 363 -0.69 7.22 -24.80
N GLN A 364 -1.63 7.76 -24.02
CA GLN A 364 -2.59 6.93 -23.28
C GLN A 364 -3.57 6.21 -24.21
N ALA A 365 -4.03 6.87 -25.27
CA ALA A 365 -4.86 6.23 -26.30
C ALA A 365 -4.11 5.09 -27.00
N THR A 366 -2.85 5.29 -27.39
CA THR A 366 -2.00 4.24 -27.96
C THR A 366 -1.80 3.07 -26.98
N ALA A 367 -1.56 3.36 -25.70
CA ALA A 367 -1.41 2.32 -24.68
C ALA A 367 -2.70 1.50 -24.51
N LEU A 368 -3.87 2.16 -24.53
CA LEU A 368 -5.18 1.52 -24.42
C LEU A 368 -5.45 0.59 -25.61
N GLU A 369 -5.21 1.08 -26.83
CA GLU A 369 -5.40 0.31 -28.05
C GLU A 369 -4.46 -0.90 -28.09
N ALA A 370 -3.18 -0.71 -27.78
CA ALA A 370 -2.21 -1.81 -27.77
C ALA A 370 -2.51 -2.88 -26.71
N SER A 371 -3.11 -2.49 -25.58
CA SER A 371 -3.35 -3.41 -24.46
C SER A 371 -4.71 -4.10 -24.52
N PHE A 372 -5.75 -3.39 -24.94
CA PHE A 372 -7.14 -3.85 -24.91
C PHE A 372 -7.81 -3.92 -26.29
N GLY A 373 -7.19 -3.36 -27.34
CA GLY A 373 -7.77 -3.30 -28.68
C GLY A 373 -8.92 -2.29 -28.81
N PHE A 374 -8.95 -1.26 -27.97
CA PHE A 374 -9.96 -0.20 -28.01
C PHE A 374 -9.29 1.15 -28.29
N ASP A 375 -9.84 1.92 -29.20
CA ASP A 375 -9.61 3.37 -29.24
C ASP A 375 -10.42 4.05 -28.10
N PRO A 376 -10.21 5.34 -27.80
CA PRO A 376 -10.93 6.01 -26.71
C PRO A 376 -12.45 5.98 -26.85
N ALA A 377 -12.99 6.10 -28.07
CA ALA A 377 -14.44 6.07 -28.31
C ALA A 377 -15.03 4.66 -28.13
N GLY A 378 -14.37 3.63 -28.65
CA GLY A 378 -14.74 2.23 -28.45
C GLY A 378 -14.64 1.81 -26.99
N PHE A 379 -13.66 2.35 -26.24
CA PHE A 379 -13.59 2.16 -24.80
C PHE A 379 -14.80 2.77 -24.09
N ASP A 380 -15.17 4.02 -24.39
CA ASP A 380 -16.37 4.66 -23.83
C ASP A 380 -17.63 3.83 -24.09
N GLN A 381 -17.79 3.30 -25.31
CA GLN A 381 -18.93 2.46 -25.68
C GLN A 381 -18.95 1.13 -24.92
N LYS A 382 -17.83 0.40 -24.89
CA LYS A 382 -17.75 -0.91 -24.21
C LYS A 382 -17.93 -0.78 -22.71
N TRP A 383 -17.28 0.21 -22.09
CA TRP A 383 -17.45 0.51 -20.69
C TRP A 383 -18.91 0.84 -20.37
N ARG A 384 -19.55 1.70 -21.17
CA ARG A 384 -20.97 2.07 -20.98
C ARG A 384 -21.87 0.84 -21.03
N SER A 385 -21.70 -0.04 -22.02
CA SER A 385 -22.48 -1.27 -22.11
C SER A 385 -22.28 -2.15 -20.87
N TRP A 386 -21.03 -2.35 -20.45
CA TRP A 386 -20.70 -3.15 -19.27
C TRP A 386 -21.29 -2.58 -17.99
N VAL A 387 -21.25 -1.25 -17.78
CA VAL A 387 -21.85 -0.58 -16.62
C VAL A 387 -23.36 -0.81 -16.57
N LEU A 388 -24.05 -0.69 -17.71
CA LEU A 388 -25.51 -0.84 -17.77
C LEU A 388 -25.98 -2.28 -17.55
N GLU A 389 -25.10 -3.24 -17.80
CA GLU A 389 -25.31 -4.67 -17.53
C GLU A 389 -24.95 -5.04 -16.08
N THR A 390 -23.82 -4.55 -15.58
CA THR A 390 -23.22 -5.00 -14.31
C THR A 390 -23.75 -4.27 -13.09
N TYR A 391 -23.98 -2.95 -13.19
CA TYR A 391 -24.37 -2.14 -12.04
C TYR A 391 -25.89 -2.11 -11.86
N PRO A 392 -26.37 -2.13 -10.59
CA PRO A 392 -27.80 -2.10 -10.32
C PRO A 392 -28.45 -0.84 -10.88
N LYS A 393 -29.64 -1.00 -11.44
CA LYS A 393 -30.51 0.12 -11.81
C LYS A 393 -31.07 0.72 -10.53
N ARG A 394 -30.95 2.04 -10.38
CA ARG A 394 -31.66 2.78 -9.34
C ARG A 394 -33.14 2.84 -9.63
#